data_AF-A0A971VDP4-F1
#
_entry.id   AF-A0A971VDP4-F1
#
_cell.length_a   1.000
_cell.length_b   1.000
_cell.length_c   1.000
_cell.angle_alpha   90.00
_cell.angle_beta   90.00
_cell.angle_gamma   90.00
#
_symmetry.space_group_name_H-M   'P 1'
#
loop_
_entity.id
_entity.type
_entity.pdbx_description
1 polymer ?
#
loop_
_entity_poly.entity_id
_entity_poly.type
_entity_poly.pdbx_seq_one_letter_code
_entity_poly.pdbx_strand_id
1 'polypeptide(L)' 'MEKVITKHFQYTGLDDYDRSLDEQMNSFLSENKIKPEQIMKIEYAAHSSAGINTYSALLVYKVS' A
#
# COMPACT_ATOMS: atom_id res chain seq x y z
N MET A 1 10.08 -22.04 3.66
CA MET A 1 10.98 -20.87 3.65
C MET A 1 10.08 -19.66 3.60
N GLU A 2 10.23 -18.74 4.54
CA GLU A 2 9.48 -17.47 4.49
C GLU A 2 9.80 -16.75 3.17
N LYS A 3 8.77 -16.37 2.43
CA LYS A 3 8.89 -15.55 1.21
C LYS A 3 8.57 -14.11 1.55
N VAL A 4 9.39 -13.20 1.05
CA VAL A 4 9.14 -11.76 1.10
C VAL A 4 8.35 -11.38 -0.13
N ILE A 5 7.20 -10.74 0.07
CA ILE A 5 6.31 -10.30 -1.00
C ILE A 5 6.11 -8.79 -0.89
N THR A 6 5.98 -8.14 -2.04
CA THR A 6 5.71 -6.71 -2.15
C THR A 6 4.40 -6.47 -2.88
N LYS A 7 3.57 -5.55 -2.38
CA LYS A 7 2.32 -5.11 -3.01
C LYS A 7 2.34 -3.60 -3.17
N HIS A 8 2.12 -3.13 -4.40
CA HIS A 8 2.04 -1.71 -4.73
C HIS A 8 0.57 -1.27 -4.76
N PHE A 9 0.29 -0.13 -4.15
CA PHE A 9 -0.99 0.58 -4.17
C PHE A 9 -0.76 1.95 -4.81
N GLN A 10 -1.74 2.41 -5.59
CA GLN A 10 -1.67 3.70 -6.26
C GLN A 10 -3.02 4.39 -6.20
N TYR A 11 -2.99 5.68 -5.94
CA TYR A 11 -4.15 6.56 -5.96
C TYR A 11 -3.81 7.81 -6.79
N THR A 12 -4.72 8.22 -7.66
CA THR A 12 -4.61 9.45 -8.43
C THR A 12 -5.90 10.22 -8.22
N GLY A 13 -5.82 11.42 -7.66
CA GLY A 13 -6.99 12.19 -7.28
C GLY A 13 -6.62 13.53 -6.66
N LEU A 14 -7.66 14.33 -6.43
CA LEU A 14 -7.52 15.71 -5.95
C LEU A 14 -7.62 15.83 -4.41
N ASP A 15 -8.24 14.87 -3.71
CA ASP A 15 -8.42 14.89 -2.25
C ASP A 15 -8.40 13.49 -1.60
N ASP A 16 -8.04 13.44 -0.31
CA ASP A 16 -8.06 12.28 0.61
C ASP A 16 -7.23 11.04 0.17
N TYR A 17 -6.02 11.25 -0.34
CA TYR A 17 -5.14 10.16 -0.75
C TYR A 17 -4.72 9.24 0.41
N ASP A 18 -4.52 9.78 1.62
CA ASP A 18 -4.16 9.01 2.81
C ASP A 18 -5.24 7.98 3.14
N ARG A 19 -6.51 8.43 3.21
CA ARG A 19 -7.66 7.55 3.46
C ARG A 19 -7.80 6.49 2.37
N SER A 20 -7.67 6.91 1.11
CA SER A 20 -7.85 6.01 -0.04
C SER A 20 -6.80 4.89 -0.08
N LEU A 21 -5.54 5.20 0.23
CA LEU A 21 -4.47 4.19 0.29
C LEU A 21 -4.64 3.26 1.48
N ASP A 22 -5.03 3.80 2.64
CA ASP A 22 -5.29 2.99 3.84
C ASP A 22 -6.47 2.04 3.67
N GLU A 23 -7.57 2.48 3.06
CA GLU A 23 -8.72 1.61 2.77
C GLU A 23 -8.37 0.48 1.79
N GLN A 24 -7.63 0.81 0.73
CA GLN A 24 -7.15 -0.20 -0.24
C GLN A 24 -6.24 -1.22 0.42
N MET A 25 -5.30 -0.77 1.26
CA MET A 25 -4.36 -1.64 1.94
C MET A 25 -5.06 -2.51 2.97
N ASN A 26 -5.94 -1.96 3.81
CA ASN A 26 -6.67 -2.72 4.82
C ASN A 26 -7.62 -3.76 4.18
N SER A 27 -8.27 -3.40 3.07
CA SER A 27 -9.09 -4.35 2.28
C SER A 27 -8.24 -5.52 1.79
N PHE A 28 -7.08 -5.23 1.18
CA PHE A 28 -6.15 -6.25 0.71
C PHE A 28 -5.65 -7.16 1.84
N LEU A 29 -5.24 -6.60 2.97
CA LEU A 29 -4.75 -7.35 4.13
C LEU A 29 -5.84 -8.28 4.68
N SER A 30 -7.07 -7.78 4.80
CA SER A 30 -8.24 -8.53 5.25
C SER A 30 -8.58 -9.69 4.32
N GLU A 31 -8.69 -9.43 3.02
CA GLU A 31 -8.98 -10.44 1.98
C GLU A 31 -7.94 -11.57 1.96
N ASN A 32 -6.67 -11.23 2.17
CA ASN A 32 -5.55 -12.18 2.13
C ASN A 32 -5.20 -12.75 3.51
N LYS A 33 -5.97 -12.40 4.55
CA LYS A 33 -5.73 -12.82 5.95
C LYS A 33 -4.30 -12.54 6.42
N ILE A 34 -3.71 -11.45 5.94
CA ILE A 34 -2.36 -11.02 6.32
C ILE A 34 -2.48 -10.31 7.66
N LYS A 35 -1.78 -10.84 8.66
CA LYS A 35 -1.80 -10.27 10.01
C LYS A 35 -0.77 -9.15 10.16
N PRO A 36 -0.98 -8.19 11.09
CA PRO A 36 -0.04 -7.10 11.33
C PRO A 36 1.40 -7.58 11.59
N GLU A 37 1.60 -8.68 12.29
CA GLU A 37 2.91 -9.27 12.57
C GLU A 37 3.67 -9.78 11.33
N GLN A 38 2.97 -9.96 10.19
CA GLN A 38 3.58 -10.34 8.92
C GLN A 38 4.06 -9.13 8.11
N ILE A 39 3.65 -7.91 8.49
CA ILE A 39 4.02 -6.67 7.82
C ILE A 39 5.44 -6.30 8.23
N MET A 40 6.32 -6.15 7.24
CA MET A 40 7.72 -5.76 7.47
C MET A 40 7.92 -4.26 7.31
N LYS A 41 7.28 -3.66 6.30
CA LYS A 41 7.46 -2.25 5.97
C LYS A 41 6.29 -1.74 5.13
N ILE A 42 5.96 -0.47 5.32
CA ILE A 42 5.09 0.30 4.44
C ILE A 42 5.87 1.57 4.05
N GLU A 43 6.00 1.82 2.75
CA GLU A 43 6.62 3.05 2.23
C GLU A 43 5.61 3.84 1.42
N TYR A 44 5.43 5.12 1.75
CA TYR A 44 4.58 6.03 0.98
C TYR A 44 5.45 6.89 0.07
N ALA A 45 4.95 7.16 -1.14
CA ALA A 45 5.55 8.09 -2.07
C ALA A 45 4.48 8.96 -2.72
N ALA A 46 4.83 10.21 -3.00
CA ALA A 46 4.01 11.14 -3.75
C ALA A 46 4.81 11.65 -4.94
N HIS A 47 4.20 11.65 -6.12
CA HIS A 47 4.77 12.19 -7.33
C HIS A 47 3.75 13.09 -8.02
N SER A 48 4.17 14.29 -8.39
CA SER A 48 3.35 15.21 -9.19
C SER A 48 3.97 15.33 -10.58
N SER A 49 3.21 14.99 -11.61
CA SER A 49 3.62 15.16 -13.00
C SER A 49 2.54 15.89 -13.78
N ALA A 50 2.92 16.96 -14.48
CA ALA A 50 2.00 17.79 -15.28
C ALA A 50 0.75 18.28 -14.51
N GLY A 51 0.87 18.53 -13.20
CA GLY A 51 -0.25 19.00 -12.35
C GLY A 51 -1.19 17.90 -11.85
N ILE A 52 -0.88 16.63 -12.12
CA ILE A 52 -1.61 15.47 -11.58
C ILE A 52 -0.80 14.90 -10.41
N ASN A 53 -1.42 14.84 -9.24
CA ASN A 53 -0.83 14.22 -8.06
C ASN A 53 -1.15 12.72 -8.04
N THR A 54 -0.11 11.91 -8.00
CA THR A 54 -0.17 10.47 -7.81
C THR A 54 0.48 10.13 -6.48
N TYR A 55 -0.26 9.40 -5.65
CA TYR A 55 0.19 8.89 -4.38
C TYR A 55 0.29 7.37 -4.48
N SER A 56 1.33 6.79 -3.89
CA SER A 56 1.53 5.35 -3.87
C SER A 56 1.99 4.87 -2.50
N ALA A 57 1.71 3.60 -2.24
CA ALA A 57 2.21 2.89 -1.08
C ALA A 57 2.79 1.54 -1.50
N LEU A 58 3.95 1.18 -0.95
CA LEU A 58 4.58 -0.12 -1.11
C LEU A 58 4.50 -0.88 0.23
N LEU A 59 3.71 -1.94 0.25
CA LEU A 59 3.60 -2.86 1.37
C LEU A 59 4.58 -4.03 1.17
N VAL A 60 5.44 -4.28 2.15
CA VAL A 60 6.36 -5.42 2.21
C VAL A 60 5.93 -6.33 3.35
N TYR A 61 5.71 -7.62 3.06
CA TYR A 61 5.21 -8.59 4.04
C TYR A 61 5.77 -9.99 3.81
N LYS A 62 5.67 -10.82 4.87
CA LYS A 62 6.12 -12.22 4.86
C LYS A 62 4.95 -13.18 4.71
N VAL A 63 5.17 -14.25 3.94
CA VAL A 63 4.28 -15.41 3.86
C VAL A 63 5.09 -16.69 4.06
N SER A 64 4.57 -17.59 4.89
CA SER A 64 5.20 -18.87 5.25
C SER A 64 5.00 -19.96 4.20
#